data_AF-A0A2T5VAX1-F1
#
_entry.id   AF-A0A2T5VAX1-F1
#
_cell.length_a   1.000
_cell.length_b   1.000
_cell.length_c   1.000
_cell.angle_alpha   90.00
_cell.angle_beta   90.00
_cell.angle_gamma   90.00
#
_symmetry.space_group_name_H-M   'P 1'
#
loop_
_entity.id
_entity.type
_entity.pdbx_description
1 polymer ?
#
loop_
_entity_poly.entity_id
_entity_poly.type
_entity_poly.pdbx_seq_one_letter_code
_entity_poly.pdbx_strand_id
1 'polypeptide(L)' 'MATMNVSLPDAMKAWVESQRADGRYSNASDYVRDLIRKDQERQAATELLQAAITEGVESGEPVAFEPEDFKARINY' A
#
# COMPACT_ATOMS: atom_id res chain seq x y z
N MET A 1 14.29 -21.65 2.13
CA MET A 1 14.06 -20.26 2.57
C MET A 1 15.35 -19.70 3.13
N ALA A 2 15.66 -18.43 2.88
CA ALA A 2 16.70 -17.73 3.62
C ALA A 2 16.22 -17.45 5.05
N THR A 3 17.11 -17.55 6.03
CA THR A 3 16.82 -17.27 7.45
C THR A 3 17.30 -15.87 7.79
N MET A 4 16.45 -15.09 8.46
CA MET A 4 16.77 -13.76 8.97
C MET A 4 16.47 -13.73 10.47
N ASN A 5 17.46 -13.39 11.29
CA ASN A 5 17.30 -13.22 12.73
C ASN A 5 17.04 -11.75 13.03
N VAL A 6 16.01 -11.47 13.83
CA VAL A 6 15.65 -10.12 14.24
C VAL A 6 15.45 -10.10 15.75
N SER A 7 16.17 -9.22 16.45
CA SER A 7 15.96 -8.98 17.87
C SER A 7 14.85 -7.95 18.05
N LEU A 8 13.84 -8.29 18.85
CA LEU A 8 12.72 -7.42 19.16
C LEU A 8 12.67 -7.12 20.66
N PRO A 9 12.33 -5.89 21.08
CA PRO A 9 11.96 -5.62 22.46
C PRO A 9 10.78 -6.48 22.92
N ASP A 10 10.68 -6.77 24.21
CA ASP A 10 9.66 -7.66 24.76
C ASP A 10 8.23 -7.24 24.41
N ALA A 11 7.94 -5.93 24.41
CA ALA A 11 6.64 -5.40 24.02
C ALA A 11 6.27 -5.73 22.56
N MET A 12 7.24 -5.63 21.65
CA MET A 12 7.02 -5.97 20.23
C MET A 12 6.86 -7.48 20.05
N LYS A 13 7.63 -8.29 20.79
CA LYS A 13 7.47 -9.75 20.79
C LYS A 13 6.06 -10.14 21.26
N ALA A 14 5.60 -9.57 22.37
CA ALA A 14 4.25 -9.83 22.90
C ALA A 14 3.16 -9.44 21.89
N TRP A 15 3.36 -8.32 21.17
CA TRP A 15 2.46 -7.93 20.08
C TRP A 15 2.44 -8.96 18.94
N VAL A 16 3.61 -9.39 18.45
CA VAL A 16 3.69 -10.40 17.38
C VAL A 16 3.02 -11.71 17.78
N GLU A 17 3.20 -12.14 19.04
CA GLU A 17 2.54 -13.34 19.55
C GLU A 17 1.02 -13.15 19.68
N SER A 18 0.52 -11.96 20.03
CA SER A 18 -0.92 -11.70 20.12
C SER A 18 -1.61 -11.76 18.76
N GLN A 19 -0.92 -11.42 17.67
CA GLN A 19 -1.45 -11.55 16.31
C GLN A 19 -1.71 -13.00 15.90
N ARG A 20 -1.16 -13.98 16.63
CA ARG A 20 -1.42 -15.41 16.38
C ARG A 20 -2.68 -15.91 17.08
N ALA A 21 -3.22 -15.16 18.05
CA ALA A 21 -4.31 -15.61 18.92
C ALA A 21 -5.62 -15.86 18.18
N ASP A 22 -5.82 -15.23 17.03
CA ASP A 22 -6.97 -15.41 16.15
C ASP A 22 -6.81 -16.59 15.16
N GLY A 23 -5.67 -17.28 15.19
CA GLY A 23 -5.35 -18.38 14.29
C GLY A 23 -4.93 -17.96 12.88
N ARG A 24 -4.78 -16.65 12.61
CA ARG A 24 -4.43 -16.11 11.29
C ARG A 24 -3.00 -16.43 10.86
N TYR A 25 -2.09 -16.57 11.84
CA TYR A 25 -0.67 -16.83 11.59
C TYR A 25 -0.18 -18.03 12.40
N SER A 26 0.45 -18.99 11.73
CA SER A 26 0.96 -20.21 12.36
C SER A 26 2.18 -19.95 13.25
N ASN A 27 3.02 -18.98 12.88
CA ASN A 27 4.20 -18.56 13.65
C ASN A 27 4.54 -17.06 13.43
N ALA A 28 5.47 -16.54 14.23
CA ALA A 28 5.93 -15.16 14.15
C ALA A 28 6.53 -14.80 12.77
N SER A 29 7.28 -15.72 12.14
CA SER A 29 7.83 -15.48 10.81
C SER A 29 6.76 -15.32 9.74
N ASP A 30 5.62 -16.00 9.85
CA ASP A 30 4.50 -15.85 8.90
C ASP A 30 3.89 -14.46 9.00
N TYR A 31 3.69 -13.97 10.24
CA TYR A 31 3.25 -12.59 10.47
C TYR A 31 4.24 -11.57 9.89
N VAL A 32 5.53 -11.75 10.14
CA VAL A 32 6.57 -10.83 9.62
C VAL A 32 6.61 -10.85 8.09
N ARG A 33 6.49 -12.01 7.44
CA ARG A 33 6.42 -12.10 5.97
C ARG A 33 5.21 -11.38 5.41
N ASP A 34 4.06 -11.50 6.08
CA ASP A 34 2.85 -10.79 5.68
C ASP A 34 2.99 -9.27 5.83
N LEU A 35 3.61 -8.80 6.92
CA LEU A 35 3.93 -7.38 7.07
C LEU A 35 4.85 -6.86 5.97
N ILE A 36 5.89 -7.62 5.59
CA ILE A 36 6.79 -7.25 4.49
C ILE A 36 6.01 -7.13 3.19
N ARG A 37 5.09 -8.07 2.90
CA ARG A 37 4.26 -8.00 1.70
C ARG A 37 3.36 -6.76 1.69
N LYS A 38 2.67 -6.49 2.80
CA LYS A 38 1.82 -5.30 2.94
C LYS A 38 2.62 -4.01 2.79
N ASP A 39 3.84 -3.99 3.30
CA ASP A 39 4.74 -2.85 3.15
C ASP A 39 5.12 -2.63 1.68
N GLN A 40 5.50 -3.69 0.96
CA GLN A 40 5.78 -3.63 -0.48
C GLN A 40 4.57 -3.17 -1.29
N GLU A 41 3.37 -3.72 -1.00
CA GLU A 41 2.12 -3.33 -1.67
C GLU A 41 1.80 -1.85 -1.44
N ARG A 42 1.98 -1.34 -0.22
CA ARG A 42 1.79 0.07 0.12
C ARG A 42 2.80 0.97 -0.59
N GLN A 43 4.07 0.56 -0.65
CA GLN A 43 5.11 1.30 -1.38
C GLN A 43 4.76 1.38 -2.87
N ALA A 44 4.43 0.25 -3.50
CA ALA A 44 4.03 0.20 -4.90
C ALA A 44 2.78 1.06 -5.19
N ALA A 45 1.77 1.03 -4.31
CA ALA A 45 0.59 1.88 -4.45
C ALA A 45 0.92 3.37 -4.34
N THR A 46 1.86 3.74 -3.45
CA THR A 46 2.32 5.12 -3.29
C THR A 46 3.09 5.59 -4.52
N GLU A 47 3.99 4.74 -5.05
CA GLU A 47 4.74 5.03 -6.27
C GLU A 47 3.81 5.22 -7.47
N LEU A 48 2.81 4.34 -7.63
CA LEU A 48 1.81 4.45 -8.69
C LEU A 48 1.02 5.77 -8.59
N LEU A 49 0.54 6.11 -7.39
CA LEU A 49 -0.19 7.35 -7.18
C LEU A 49 0.68 8.58 -7.47
N GLN A 50 1.92 8.56 -7.00
CA GLN A 50 2.86 9.66 -7.23
C GLN A 50 3.15 9.83 -8.72
N ALA A 51 3.34 8.74 -9.46
CA ALA A 51 3.53 8.77 -10.91
C ALA A 51 2.32 9.36 -11.63
N ALA A 52 1.10 8.94 -11.27
CA ALA A 52 -0.13 9.47 -11.88
C ALA A 52 -0.34 10.97 -11.57
N ILE A 53 0.02 11.42 -10.36
CA ILE A 53 0.00 12.84 -10.01
C ILE A 53 1.02 13.61 -10.85
N THR A 54 2.25 13.11 -10.96
CA THR A 54 3.29 13.74 -11.79
C THR A 54 2.85 13.83 -13.24
N GLU A 55 2.30 12.76 -13.82
CA GLU A 55 1.74 12.76 -15.17
C GLU A 55 0.65 13.84 -15.32
N GLY A 56 -0.27 13.93 -14.36
CA GLY A 56 -1.30 14.96 -14.34
C GLY A 56 -0.75 16.38 -14.28
N VAL A 57 0.26 16.63 -13.44
CA VAL A 57 0.93 17.94 -13.31
C VAL A 57 1.68 18.30 -14.60
N GLU A 58 2.30 17.33 -15.25
CA GLU A 58 3.04 17.51 -16.50
C GLU A 58 2.14 17.50 -17.74
N SER A 59 0.84 17.20 -17.60
CA SER A 59 -0.11 17.06 -18.72
C SER A 59 -0.47 18.40 -19.40
N GLY A 60 -0.04 19.52 -18.83
CA GLY A 60 -0.25 20.87 -19.38
C GLY A 60 -0.99 21.79 -18.43
N GLU A 61 -1.38 22.97 -18.93
CA GLU A 61 -2.08 23.97 -18.12
C GLU A 61 -3.49 23.46 -17.74
N PRO A 62 -3.88 23.54 -16.45
CA PRO A 62 -5.22 23.17 -16.04
C PRO A 62 -6.26 24.08 -16.70
N VAL A 63 -7.32 23.47 -17.22
CA VAL A 63 -8.46 24.17 -17.81
C VAL A 63 -9.70 24.02 -16.93
N ALA A 64 -10.60 25.01 -16.97
CA ALA A 64 -11.87 24.93 -16.27
C ALA A 64 -12.65 23.68 -16.74
N PHE A 65 -13.18 22.92 -15.78
CA PHE A 65 -13.94 21.72 -16.07
C PHE A 65 -15.44 22.02 -16.12
N GLU A 66 -16.01 21.97 -17.32
CA GLU A 66 -17.45 22.11 -17.55
C GLU A 66 -18.11 20.73 -17.76
N PRO A 67 -18.88 20.22 -16.78
CA PRO A 67 -19.39 18.84 -16.82
C PRO A 67 -20.34 18.57 -17.97
N GLU A 68 -21.13 19.56 -18.41
CA GLU A 68 -22.10 19.40 -19.49
C GLU A 68 -21.42 19.29 -20.86
N ASP A 69 -20.41 20.13 -21.13
CA ASP A 69 -19.59 20.04 -22.33
C ASP A 69 -18.80 18.72 -22.37
N PHE A 70 -18.31 18.28 -21.21
CA PHE A 70 -17.62 17.00 -21.09
C PHE A 70 -18.55 15.83 -21.45
N LYS A 71 -19.77 15.78 -20.90
CA LYS A 71 -20.78 14.74 -21.21
C LYS A 71 -21.14 14.73 -22.69
N ALA A 72 -21.39 15.90 -23.28
CA ALA A 72 -21.70 16.04 -24.71
C ALA A 72 -20.55 15.51 -25.59
N ARG A 73 -19.29 15.70 -25.17
CA ARG A 73 -18.11 15.19 -25.88
C ARG A 73 -17.93 13.67 -25.79
N ILE A 74 -18.36 13.04 -24.69
CA ILE A 74 -18.21 11.59 -24.47
C ILE A 74 -19.42 10.77 -24.95
N ASN A 75 -20.34 11.36 -25.72
CA ASN A 75 -21.55 10.72 -26.28
C ASN A 75 -22.41 10.03 -25.20
N TYR A 76 -22.80 10.77 -24.17
CA TYR A 76 -23.84 10.36 -23.21
C TYR A 76 -25.09 11.22 -23.36
#